data_AF-A0A7W1EKI3-F1
#
_entry.id   AF-A0A7W1EKI3-F1
#
_cell.length_a   1.000
_cell.length_b   1.000
_cell.length_c   1.000
_cell.angle_alpha   90.00
_cell.angle_beta   90.00
_cell.angle_gamma   90.00
#
_symmetry.space_group_name_H-M   'P 1'
#
loop_
_entity.id
_entity.type
_entity.pdbx_description
1 polymer ?
#
loop_
_entity_poly.entity_id
_entity_poly.type
_entity_poly.pdbx_seq_one_letter_code
_entity_poly.pdbx_strand_id
1 'polypeptide(L)'
;MKASFVVTAALLLCSMAQPLVAQQRNAPVDATFVLEHTYWIKPGESGRFMALFNENKLPLLQEEMAEGRILWMRISEPRLRHGQDSWDIRLTIAWRNATVAWDDQDPSRFVQKHFPDPAKRIKLEQERESLILKRTDVPVQEHLLVHR
;
A
#
# COMPACT_ATOMS: atom_id res chain seq x y z
N MET A 1 -59.04 -5.83 -43.49
CA MET A 1 -58.52 -7.14 -43.01
C MET A 1 -57.26 -6.89 -42.18
N LYS A 2 -57.05 -7.71 -41.13
CA LYS A 2 -55.83 -7.96 -40.31
C LYS A 2 -54.51 -7.37 -40.87
N ALA A 3 -53.56 -6.80 -40.12
CA ALA A 3 -53.39 -6.51 -38.67
C ALA A 3 -52.42 -5.28 -38.54
N SER A 4 -51.80 -4.86 -37.42
CA SER A 4 -51.64 -5.41 -36.06
C SER A 4 -51.33 -4.29 -35.03
N PHE A 5 -51.07 -4.67 -33.77
CA PHE A 5 -50.61 -3.79 -32.67
C PHE A 5 -49.08 -3.65 -32.65
N VAL A 6 -48.55 -2.45 -32.39
CA VAL A 6 -47.26 -2.26 -31.67
C VAL A 6 -47.38 -1.02 -30.77
N VAL A 7 -47.35 -1.24 -29.45
CA VAL A 7 -47.14 -0.22 -28.42
C VAL A 7 -45.88 -0.61 -27.65
N THR A 8 -44.80 0.15 -27.81
CA THR A 8 -43.66 0.27 -26.88
C THR A 8 -42.78 1.41 -27.40
N ALA A 9 -42.63 2.54 -26.69
CA ALA A 9 -41.91 2.76 -25.43
C ALA A 9 -40.45 3.24 -25.69
N ALA A 10 -40.10 4.36 -25.05
CA ALA A 10 -38.76 4.93 -25.10
C ALA A 10 -37.74 4.05 -24.39
N LEU A 11 -36.45 4.23 -24.69
CA LEU A 11 -35.40 4.13 -23.69
C LEU A 11 -34.20 5.02 -24.05
N LEU A 12 -33.79 5.86 -23.10
CA LEU A 12 -32.60 6.71 -23.23
C LEU A 12 -31.33 5.84 -23.23
N LEU A 13 -30.51 5.96 -24.28
CA LEU A 13 -29.14 5.42 -24.28
C LEU A 13 -28.17 6.40 -23.58
N CYS A 14 -28.35 6.56 -22.27
CA CYS A 14 -27.36 7.18 -21.37
C CYS A 14 -26.79 6.13 -20.41
N SER A 15 -26.05 5.17 -20.96
CA SER A 15 -25.35 4.14 -20.19
C SER A 15 -24.11 4.72 -19.49
N MET A 16 -24.37 5.44 -18.39
CA MET A 16 -23.60 5.45 -17.14
C MET A 16 -22.14 4.97 -17.26
N ALA A 17 -21.23 5.83 -17.69
CA ALA A 17 -19.82 5.70 -17.34
C ALA A 17 -19.65 6.08 -15.87
N GLN A 18 -19.97 5.17 -14.95
CA GLN A 18 -19.74 5.40 -13.52
C GLN A 18 -18.22 5.46 -13.29
N PRO A 19 -17.67 6.55 -12.72
CA PRO A 19 -16.28 6.54 -12.31
C PRO A 19 -16.11 5.50 -11.22
N LEU A 20 -15.09 4.65 -11.33
CA LEU A 20 -14.72 3.67 -10.31
C LEU A 20 -14.06 4.38 -9.11
N VAL A 21 -14.82 5.24 -8.43
CA VAL A 21 -14.40 5.87 -7.19
C VAL A 21 -14.36 4.76 -6.14
N ALA A 22 -13.15 4.41 -5.69
CA ALA A 22 -12.97 3.46 -4.60
C ALA A 22 -13.78 3.94 -3.40
N GLN A 23 -14.77 3.15 -2.99
CA GLN A 23 -15.77 3.57 -2.02
C GLN A 23 -15.17 3.50 -0.61
N GLN A 24 -14.45 4.56 -0.25
CA GLN A 24 -13.75 4.70 1.02
C GLN A 24 -14.77 4.63 2.17
N ARG A 25 -14.71 3.54 2.94
CA ARG A 25 -15.53 3.37 4.14
C ARG A 25 -15.08 4.40 5.16
N ASN A 26 -16.03 5.19 5.68
CA ASN A 26 -15.76 6.20 6.70
C ASN A 26 -15.36 5.54 8.03
N ALA A 27 -14.06 5.26 8.20
CA ALA A 27 -13.49 4.96 9.50
C ALA A 27 -13.46 6.22 10.37
N PRO A 28 -13.61 6.13 11.71
CA PRO A 28 -13.36 7.25 12.61
C PRO A 28 -11.94 7.79 12.40
N VAL A 29 -11.78 9.12 12.47
CA VAL A 29 -10.49 9.79 12.18
C VAL A 29 -9.35 9.26 13.05
N ASP A 30 -9.64 8.89 14.30
CA ASP A 30 -8.69 8.35 15.29
C ASP A 30 -8.62 6.82 15.36
N ALA A 31 -9.29 6.09 14.46
CA ALA A 31 -9.19 4.64 14.43
C ALA A 31 -7.85 4.18 13.84
N THR A 32 -7.30 3.06 14.34
CA THR A 32 -6.11 2.39 13.79
C THR A 32 -6.24 2.24 12.27
N PHE A 33 -5.23 2.71 11.55
CA PHE A 33 -5.23 2.75 10.10
C PHE A 33 -4.16 1.82 9.55
N VAL A 34 -4.58 0.74 8.89
CA VAL A 34 -3.65 -0.28 8.37
C VAL A 34 -3.42 -0.06 6.88
N LEU A 35 -2.16 0.05 6.49
CA LEU A 35 -1.72 0.26 5.11
C LEU A 35 -0.90 -0.94 4.64
N GLU A 36 -1.27 -1.53 3.51
CA GLU A 36 -0.53 -2.60 2.86
C GLU A 36 0.23 -2.06 1.64
N HIS A 37 1.56 -2.14 1.71
CA HIS A 37 2.48 -1.86 0.61
C HIS A 37 2.90 -3.19 -0.01
N THR A 38 2.37 -3.52 -1.19
CA THR A 38 2.72 -4.75 -1.91
C THR A 38 3.60 -4.42 -3.13
N TYR A 39 4.69 -5.17 -3.28
CA TYR A 39 5.74 -4.96 -4.27
C TYR A 39 5.93 -6.20 -5.15
N TRP A 40 6.05 -5.96 -6.46
CA TRP A 40 6.57 -6.90 -7.44
C TRP A 40 7.99 -6.45 -7.80
N ILE A 41 8.96 -7.35 -7.71
CA ILE A 41 10.38 -7.03 -7.80
C ILE A 41 10.99 -7.70 -9.03
N LYS A 42 12.09 -7.13 -9.57
CA LYS A 42 12.85 -7.76 -10.66
C LYS A 42 13.22 -9.22 -10.30
N PRO A 43 13.13 -10.18 -11.24
CA PRO A 43 13.44 -11.58 -10.96
C PRO A 43 14.83 -11.77 -10.36
N GLY A 44 14.89 -12.34 -9.15
CA GLY A 44 16.15 -12.57 -8.42
C GLY A 44 16.53 -11.45 -7.43
N GLU A 45 15.93 -10.27 -7.54
CA GLU A 45 16.37 -9.07 -6.79
C GLU A 45 15.67 -8.86 -5.43
N SER A 46 14.73 -9.73 -5.03
CA SER A 46 13.99 -9.60 -3.76
C SER A 46 14.92 -9.49 -2.54
N GLY A 47 16.02 -10.25 -2.52
CA GLY A 47 17.03 -10.17 -1.47
C GLY A 47 17.81 -8.85 -1.47
N ARG A 48 18.12 -8.29 -2.65
CA ARG A 48 18.78 -6.97 -2.77
C ARG A 48 17.83 -5.85 -2.34
N PHE A 49 16.56 -5.93 -2.72
CA PHE A 49 15.52 -5.02 -2.25
C PHE A 49 15.41 -5.03 -0.73
N MET A 50 15.34 -6.21 -0.10
CA MET A 50 15.26 -6.34 1.36
C MET A 50 16.51 -5.78 2.06
N ALA A 51 17.71 -6.01 1.52
CA ALA A 51 18.93 -5.41 2.06
C ALA A 51 18.89 -3.87 2.00
N LEU A 52 18.46 -3.29 0.88
CA LEU A 52 18.32 -1.84 0.71
C LEU A 52 17.19 -1.24 1.57
N PHE A 53 16.09 -1.97 1.75
CA PHE A 53 15.01 -1.58 2.64
C PHE A 53 15.50 -1.52 4.09
N ASN A 54 16.25 -2.53 4.53
CA ASN A 54 16.83 -2.61 5.87
C ASN A 54 17.89 -1.53 6.13
N GLU A 55 18.71 -1.17 5.13
CA GLU A 55 19.71 -0.10 5.29
C GLU A 55 19.09 1.31 5.25
N ASN A 56 17.95 1.51 4.58
CA ASN A 56 17.39 2.85 4.32
C ASN A 56 16.04 3.13 5.02
N LYS A 57 14.98 2.38 4.69
CA LYS A 57 13.61 2.73 5.13
C LYS A 57 13.26 2.15 6.50
N LEU A 58 13.77 0.97 6.85
CA LEU A 58 13.48 0.31 8.11
C LEU A 58 13.88 1.12 9.37
N PRO A 59 15.09 1.76 9.45
CA PRO A 59 15.47 2.53 10.64
C PRO A 59 14.50 3.69 10.92
N LEU A 60 13.98 4.34 9.87
CA LEU A 60 13.01 5.43 9.99
C LEU A 60 11.67 4.91 10.53
N LEU A 61 11.17 3.78 10.00
CA LEU A 61 9.95 3.13 10.50
C LEU A 61 10.11 2.64 11.95
N GLN A 62 11.32 2.27 12.38
CA GLN A 62 11.58 1.87 13.76
C GLN A 62 11.50 3.05 14.74
N GLU A 63 11.92 4.25 14.35
CA GLU A 63 11.71 5.47 15.14
C GLU A 63 10.22 5.83 15.23
N GLU A 64 9.50 5.77 14.10
CA GLU A 64 8.03 5.95 14.04
C GLU A 64 7.29 4.96 14.94
N MET A 65 7.78 3.72 15.07
CA MET A 65 7.25 2.74 16.01
C MET A 65 7.63 3.04 17.46
N ALA A 66 8.84 3.56 17.72
CA ALA A 66 9.29 3.95 19.05
C ALA A 66 8.51 5.16 19.62
N GLU A 67 8.10 6.11 18.77
CA GLU A 67 7.16 7.18 19.15
C GLU A 67 5.70 6.69 19.26
N GLY A 68 5.42 5.43 18.91
CA GLY A 68 4.07 4.87 18.87
C GLY A 68 3.18 5.55 17.81
N ARG A 69 3.76 6.09 16.74
CA ARG A 69 3.04 6.51 15.53
C ARG A 69 2.67 5.29 14.68
N ILE A 70 3.59 4.32 14.59
CA ILE A 70 3.30 2.93 14.19
C ILE A 70 2.98 2.09 15.44
N LEU A 71 1.89 1.32 15.40
CA LEU A 71 1.49 0.38 16.45
C LEU A 71 2.15 -0.98 16.26
N TRP A 72 2.25 -1.43 15.00
CA TRP A 72 3.00 -2.61 14.58
C TRP A 72 3.29 -2.55 13.08
N MET A 73 4.31 -3.28 12.63
CA MET A 73 4.57 -3.54 11.21
C MET A 73 4.98 -5.00 11.00
N ARG A 74 4.71 -5.56 9.82
CA ARG A 74 5.15 -6.90 9.42
C ARG A 74 5.55 -6.91 7.95
N ILE A 75 6.57 -7.71 7.63
CA ILE A 75 6.91 -8.07 6.25
C ILE A 75 6.47 -9.51 6.00
N SER A 76 6.01 -9.78 4.79
CA SER A 76 5.61 -11.11 4.33
C SER A 76 6.15 -11.33 2.93
N GLU A 77 6.59 -12.56 2.66
CA GLU A 77 7.10 -13.03 1.38
C GLU A 77 6.36 -14.34 1.02
N PRO A 78 5.97 -14.59 -0.24
CA PRO A 78 5.34 -15.84 -0.61
C PRO A 78 6.38 -16.97 -0.63
N ARG A 79 6.13 -18.05 0.10
CA ARG A 79 6.98 -19.26 0.08
C ARG A 79 6.97 -19.98 -1.27
N LEU A 80 5.90 -19.80 -2.05
CA LEU A 80 5.72 -20.34 -3.39
C LEU A 80 5.20 -19.21 -4.29
N ARG A 81 5.87 -18.97 -5.43
CA ARG A 81 5.36 -18.04 -6.45
C ARG A 81 4.32 -18.74 -7.32
N HIS A 82 3.13 -18.15 -7.40
CA HIS A 82 2.03 -18.65 -8.24
C HIS A 82 1.84 -17.76 -9.46
N GLY A 83 2.39 -18.19 -10.61
CA GLY A 83 2.26 -17.47 -11.88
C GLY A 83 3.09 -16.17 -11.96
N GLN A 84 2.88 -15.41 -13.05
CA GLN A 84 3.61 -14.16 -13.32
C GLN A 84 3.10 -12.97 -12.48
N ASP A 85 1.87 -13.04 -11.96
CA ASP A 85 1.25 -11.96 -11.17
C ASP A 85 1.50 -12.07 -9.66
N SER A 86 2.26 -13.06 -9.19
CA SER A 86 2.65 -13.15 -7.79
C SER A 86 3.47 -11.92 -7.38
N TRP A 87 3.03 -11.23 -6.33
CA TRP A 87 3.88 -10.26 -5.62
C TRP A 87 5.06 -10.99 -4.97
N ASP A 88 6.15 -10.26 -4.69
CA ASP A 88 7.34 -10.84 -4.05
C ASP A 88 7.46 -10.41 -2.57
N ILE A 89 7.09 -9.18 -2.24
CA ILE A 89 7.24 -8.61 -0.90
C ILE A 89 5.98 -7.83 -0.53
N ARG A 90 5.54 -7.96 0.73
CA ARG A 90 4.43 -7.21 1.29
C ARG A 90 4.81 -6.65 2.66
N LEU A 91 4.74 -5.33 2.82
CA LEU A 91 4.91 -4.63 4.09
C LEU A 91 3.52 -4.15 4.54
N THR A 92 3.06 -4.60 5.70
CA THR A 92 1.82 -4.13 6.31
C THR A 92 2.16 -3.32 7.57
N ILE A 93 1.66 -2.09 7.66
CA ILE A 93 1.90 -1.16 8.77
C ILE A 93 0.56 -0.75 9.37
N ALA A 94 0.38 -0.92 10.69
CA ALA A 94 -0.72 -0.33 11.42
C ALA A 94 -0.28 0.99 12.06
N TRP A 95 -0.80 2.08 11.53
CA TRP A 95 -0.63 3.42 12.07
C TRP A 95 -1.64 3.69 13.18
N ARG A 96 -1.26 4.56 14.12
CA ARG A 96 -2.13 5.04 15.21
C ARG A 96 -3.48 5.53 14.67
N ASN A 97 -3.45 6.35 13.63
CA ASN A 97 -4.64 6.81 12.92
C ASN A 97 -4.31 7.21 11.47
N ALA A 98 -5.33 7.55 10.68
CA ALA A 98 -5.17 7.90 9.26
C ALA A 98 -4.37 9.19 9.05
N THR A 99 -4.57 10.20 9.91
CA THR A 99 -3.83 11.47 9.83
C THR A 99 -2.33 11.24 9.95
N VAL A 100 -1.89 10.45 10.94
CA VAL A 100 -0.49 10.08 11.14
C VAL A 100 0.08 9.35 9.92
N ALA A 101 -0.67 8.42 9.33
CA ALA A 101 -0.23 7.64 8.16
C ALA A 101 0.02 8.50 6.90
N TRP A 102 -0.73 9.59 6.72
CA TRP A 102 -0.57 10.51 5.59
C TRP A 102 0.43 11.64 5.87
N ASP A 103 0.60 12.03 7.13
CA ASP A 103 1.61 12.99 7.60
C ASP A 103 3.04 12.39 7.53
N ASP A 104 3.20 11.07 7.64
CA ASP A 104 4.48 10.34 7.49
C ASP A 104 5.09 10.34 6.06
N GLN A 105 4.47 11.03 5.10
CA GLN A 105 5.08 11.22 3.78
C GLN A 105 6.39 12.04 3.84
N ASP A 106 6.66 12.79 4.92
CA ASP A 106 7.93 13.48 5.16
C ASP A 106 8.72 12.89 6.36
N PRO A 107 9.72 12.02 6.12
CA PRO A 107 10.57 11.44 7.17
C PRO A 107 11.64 12.39 7.72
N SER A 108 11.58 13.70 7.40
CA SER A 108 12.59 14.72 7.77
C SER A 108 13.03 14.68 9.24
N ARG A 109 12.13 14.33 10.16
CA ARG A 109 12.37 14.24 11.62
C ARG A 109 13.52 13.32 12.01
N PHE A 110 13.67 12.17 11.32
CA PHE A 110 14.67 11.16 11.65
C PHE A 110 15.78 11.00 10.61
N VAL A 111 15.61 11.56 9.42
CA VAL A 111 16.58 11.43 8.31
C VAL A 111 17.99 11.89 8.74
N GLN A 112 18.15 13.02 9.42
CA GLN A 112 19.48 13.51 9.82
C GLN A 112 20.17 12.62 10.86
N LYS A 113 19.42 11.89 11.69
CA LYS A 113 19.93 10.98 12.73
C LYS A 113 20.53 9.71 12.12
N HIS A 114 19.83 9.11 11.15
CA HIS A 114 20.22 7.86 10.50
C HIS A 114 21.07 8.05 9.24
N PHE A 115 20.91 9.19 8.57
CA PHE A 115 21.54 9.49 7.30
C PHE A 115 22.20 10.88 7.32
N PRO A 116 23.31 11.03 8.07
CA PRO A 116 24.06 12.28 8.10
C PRO A 116 24.70 12.65 6.74
N ASP A 117 24.80 11.69 5.81
CA ASP A 117 25.07 11.89 4.39
C ASP A 117 23.77 11.71 3.57
N PRO A 118 23.13 12.81 3.13
CA PRO A 118 21.93 12.75 2.29
C PRO A 118 22.15 12.09 0.93
N ALA A 119 23.36 12.22 0.34
CA ALA A 119 23.65 11.64 -0.96
C ALA A 119 23.72 10.11 -0.90
N LYS A 120 24.28 9.54 0.19
CA LYS A 120 24.21 8.10 0.44
C LYS A 120 22.75 7.63 0.54
N ARG A 121 21.90 8.32 1.30
CA ARG A 121 20.47 7.95 1.46
C ARG A 121 19.73 7.97 0.13
N ILE A 122 19.90 9.04 -0.65
CA ILE A 122 19.27 9.19 -1.97
C ILE A 122 19.73 8.08 -2.91
N LYS A 123 21.02 7.72 -2.93
CA LYS A 123 21.54 6.62 -3.75
C LYS A 123 20.92 5.27 -3.36
N LEU A 124 20.87 4.95 -2.06
CA LEU A 124 20.23 3.71 -1.57
C LEU A 124 18.74 3.66 -1.92
N GLU A 125 18.05 4.80 -1.87
CA GLU A 125 16.63 4.91 -2.20
C GLU A 125 16.38 4.71 -3.69
N GLN A 126 17.15 5.40 -4.55
CA GLN A 126 17.13 5.24 -6.00
C GLN A 126 17.43 3.80 -6.42
N GLU A 127 18.45 3.17 -5.83
CA GLU A 127 18.77 1.77 -6.11
C GLU A 127 17.59 0.87 -5.75
N ARG A 128 16.98 1.05 -4.57
CA ARG A 128 15.82 0.25 -4.10
C ARG A 128 14.61 0.41 -5.01
N GLU A 129 14.25 1.64 -5.37
CA GLU A 129 13.13 1.91 -6.28
C GLU A 129 13.39 1.33 -7.68
N SER A 130 14.65 1.31 -8.14
CA SER A 130 15.01 0.73 -9.44
C SER A 130 14.78 -0.79 -9.55
N LEU A 131 14.58 -1.49 -8.43
CA LEU A 131 14.27 -2.92 -8.39
C LEU A 131 12.77 -3.22 -8.48
N ILE A 132 11.92 -2.21 -8.30
CA ILE A 132 10.46 -2.36 -8.28
C ILE A 132 9.93 -2.39 -9.71
N LEU A 133 9.18 -3.45 -10.05
CA LEU A 133 8.41 -3.53 -11.29
C LEU A 133 7.02 -2.89 -11.15
N LYS A 134 6.41 -3.06 -9.97
CA LYS A 134 5.09 -2.53 -9.60
C LYS A 134 5.00 -2.39 -8.08
N ARG A 135 4.31 -1.35 -7.62
CA ARG A 135 3.89 -1.16 -6.22
C ARG A 135 2.39 -0.90 -6.17
N THR A 136 1.74 -1.34 -5.10
CA THR A 136 0.39 -0.93 -4.72
C THR A 136 0.36 -0.59 -3.24
N ASP A 137 -0.23 0.54 -2.90
CA ASP A 137 -0.36 1.05 -1.53
C ASP A 137 -1.87 1.09 -1.20
N VAL A 138 -2.35 0.18 -0.35
CA VAL A 138 -3.79 -0.10 -0.17
C VAL A 138 -4.18 -0.02 1.31
N PRO A 139 -5.09 0.88 1.71
CA PRO A 139 -5.69 0.84 3.04
C PRO A 139 -6.52 -0.44 3.22
N VAL A 140 -6.25 -1.18 4.29
CA VAL A 140 -6.92 -2.46 4.59
C VAL A 140 -7.62 -2.42 5.94
N GLN A 141 -8.66 -3.24 6.07
CA GLN A 141 -9.34 -3.50 7.34
C GLN A 141 -9.07 -4.94 7.77
N GLU A 142 -8.27 -5.12 8.81
CA GLU A 142 -7.98 -6.43 9.38
C GLU A 142 -9.00 -6.80 10.46
N HIS A 143 -9.45 -8.06 10.48
CA HIS A 143 -10.36 -8.61 11.47
C HIS A 143 -9.70 -9.81 12.17
N LEU A 144 -9.33 -9.65 13.44
CA LEU A 144 -8.77 -10.75 14.23
C LEU A 144 -9.90 -11.70 14.67
N LEU A 145 -9.95 -12.89 14.08
CA LEU A 145 -10.90 -13.94 14.45
C LEU A 145 -10.37 -14.76 15.63
N VAL A 146 -10.61 -14.28 16.86
CA VAL A 146 -10.39 -15.07 18.08
C VAL A 146 -11.45 -16.15 18.21
N HIS A 147 -11.03 -17.42 18.18
CA HIS A 147 -11.85 -18.53 18.67
C HIS A 147 -11.88 -18.46 20.21
N ARG A 148 -13.07 -18.68 20.79
CA ARG A 148 -13.29 -18.85 22.23
C ARG A 148 -13.47 -20.33 22.55
#